data_AF-A0A661JPA2-F1
#
_entry.id   AF-A0A661JPA2-F1
#
_cell.length_a   1.000
_cell.length_b   1.000
_cell.length_c   1.000
_cell.angle_alpha   90.00
_cell.angle_beta   90.00
_cell.angle_gamma   90.00
#
_symmetry.space_group_name_H-M   'P 1'
#
loop_
_entity.id
_entity.type
_entity.pdbx_description
1 polymer ?
#
loop_
_entity_poly.entity_id
_entity_poly.type
_entity_poly.pdbx_seq_one_letter_code
_entity_poly.pdbx_strand_id
1 'polypeptide(L)'
;MFGEGYLLRTRAGREIYGHIGDLPIADAHSHVEASRIAENEGWDDIWEAEGKTDHYVWEIMRRLGVPEDLITGPASNQEKWLALGKIFPMCAGNPVYDWIHLD
;
A
#
# COMPACT_ATOMS: atom_id res chain seq x y z
N MET A 1 10.66 -0.21 12.29
CA MET A 1 9.59 -1.22 12.48
C MET A 1 9.72 -2.32 11.44
N PHE A 2 9.98 -1.97 10.18
CA PHE A 2 10.17 -2.89 9.04
C PHE A 2 11.66 -3.21 8.77
N GLY A 3 12.31 -3.94 9.67
CA GLY A 3 13.69 -4.42 9.45
C GLY A 3 13.72 -5.76 8.72
N GLU A 4 14.92 -6.28 8.43
CA GLU A 4 15.13 -7.60 7.78
C GLU A 4 14.43 -8.78 8.50
N GLY A 5 14.15 -8.64 9.80
CA GLY A 5 13.45 -9.63 10.62
C GLY A 5 11.94 -9.39 10.78
N TYR A 6 11.33 -8.47 10.03
CA TYR A 6 9.91 -8.18 10.11
C TYR A 6 9.08 -9.45 9.87
N LEU A 7 8.13 -9.75 10.76
CA LEU A 7 7.36 -11.00 10.86
C LEU A 7 8.15 -12.30 11.18
N LEU A 8 9.48 -12.28 11.16
CA LEU A 8 10.33 -13.46 11.36
C LEU A 8 10.70 -13.67 12.84
N ARG A 9 9.86 -14.43 13.56
CA ARG A 9 10.01 -14.64 15.02
C ARG A 9 11.02 -15.72 15.43
N THR A 10 11.51 -16.54 14.51
CA THR A 10 12.35 -17.71 14.82
C THR A 10 13.60 -17.76 13.94
N ARG A 11 14.63 -18.49 14.40
CA ARG A 11 15.82 -18.78 13.58
C ARG A 11 15.45 -19.55 12.31
N ALA A 12 14.61 -20.58 12.44
CA ALA A 12 14.16 -21.38 11.31
C ALA A 12 13.39 -20.53 10.27
N GLY A 13 12.53 -19.61 10.71
CA GLY A 13 11.82 -18.70 9.80
C GLY A 13 12.77 -17.80 9.00
N ARG A 14 13.82 -17.28 9.65
CA ARG A 14 14.86 -16.50 8.95
C ARG A 14 15.66 -17.33 7.95
N GLU A 15 16.00 -18.57 8.29
CA GLU A 15 16.71 -19.48 7.40
C GLU A 15 15.87 -19.85 6.18
N ILE A 16 14.59 -20.19 6.37
CA ILE A 16 13.66 -20.47 5.27
C ILE A 16 13.53 -19.23 4.37
N TYR A 17 13.30 -18.04 4.94
CA TYR A 17 13.20 -16.81 4.16
C TYR A 17 14.47 -16.52 3.35
N GLY A 18 15.66 -16.73 3.93
CA GLY A 18 16.94 -16.58 3.23
C GLY A 18 17.13 -17.53 2.04
N HIS A 19 16.36 -18.60 1.92
CA HIS A 19 16.37 -19.49 0.76
C HIS A 19 15.36 -19.10 -0.33
N ILE A 20 14.33 -18.32 0.00
CA ILE A 20 13.19 -18.06 -0.88
C ILE A 20 12.96 -16.58 -1.20
N GLY A 21 13.56 -15.66 -0.44
CA GLY A 21 13.30 -14.22 -0.54
C GLY A 21 13.66 -13.61 -1.89
N ASP A 22 14.64 -14.19 -2.59
CA ASP A 22 15.11 -13.72 -3.90
C ASP A 22 14.50 -14.50 -5.07
N LEU A 23 13.55 -15.40 -4.83
CA LEU A 23 12.88 -16.12 -5.91
C LEU A 23 11.95 -15.18 -6.70
N PRO A 24 11.77 -15.39 -8.01
CA PRO A 24 10.83 -14.60 -8.80
C PRO A 24 9.40 -14.71 -8.27
N ILE A 25 8.66 -13.60 -8.35
CA ILE A 25 7.23 -13.58 -8.04
C ILE A 25 6.47 -14.23 -9.19
N ALA A 26 5.76 -15.32 -8.90
CA ALA A 26 4.79 -15.93 -9.81
C ALA A 26 3.38 -15.53 -9.36
N ASP A 27 2.85 -14.47 -9.97
CA ASP A 27 1.51 -13.95 -9.65
C ASP A 27 0.45 -14.57 -10.57
N ALA A 28 -0.26 -15.58 -10.06
CA ALA A 28 -1.27 -16.30 -10.82
C ALA A 28 -2.60 -15.53 -10.98
N HIS A 29 -2.84 -14.50 -10.16
CA HIS A 29 -4.06 -13.69 -10.21
C HIS A 29 -3.84 -12.32 -9.57
N SER A 30 -3.96 -11.27 -10.38
CA SER A 30 -4.07 -9.89 -9.93
C SER A 30 -4.97 -9.08 -10.87
N HIS A 31 -5.27 -7.86 -10.44
CA HIS A 31 -6.11 -6.91 -11.18
C HIS A 31 -5.27 -5.79 -11.82
N VAL A 32 -4.08 -6.13 -12.32
CA VAL A 32 -3.19 -5.17 -12.98
C VAL A 32 -3.64 -4.91 -14.42
N GLU A 33 -3.70 -3.64 -14.81
CA GLU A 33 -4.07 -3.24 -16.16
C GLU A 33 -2.89 -3.39 -17.13
N ALA A 34 -3.01 -4.31 -18.10
CA ALA A 34 -1.96 -4.58 -19.08
C ALA A 34 -1.59 -3.36 -19.94
N SER A 35 -2.53 -2.45 -20.18
CA SER A 35 -2.28 -1.21 -20.92
C SER A 35 -1.32 -0.28 -20.17
N ARG A 36 -1.45 -0.12 -18.85
CA ARG A 36 -0.54 0.73 -18.06
C ARG A 36 0.90 0.19 -18.11
N ILE A 37 1.07 -1.14 -18.09
CA ILE A 37 2.38 -1.77 -18.27
C ILE A 37 2.94 -1.47 -19.66
N ALA A 38 2.12 -1.59 -20.70
CA ALA A 38 2.54 -1.38 -22.08
C ALA A 38 2.90 0.09 -22.38
N GLU A 39 2.16 1.03 -21.80
CA GLU A 39 2.40 2.47 -21.88
C GLU A 39 3.65 2.89 -21.10
N ASN A 40 3.99 2.15 -20.03
CA ASN A 40 5.16 2.38 -19.18
C ASN A 40 5.25 3.82 -18.68
N GLU A 41 4.08 4.38 -18.35
CA GLU A 41 3.97 5.68 -17.70
C GLU A 41 4.18 5.50 -16.19
N GLY A 42 4.89 6.46 -15.58
CA GLY A 42 5.07 6.49 -14.14
C GLY A 42 3.82 6.97 -13.40
N TRP A 43 3.98 7.25 -12.12
CA TRP A 43 2.99 7.93 -11.29
C TRP A 43 3.40 9.38 -11.05
N ASP A 44 2.42 10.29 -11.01
CA ASP A 44 2.67 11.71 -10.76
C ASP A 44 2.92 11.99 -9.27
N ASP A 45 2.30 11.23 -8.38
CA ASP A 45 2.41 11.39 -6.94
C ASP A 45 2.09 10.11 -6.16
N ILE A 46 2.39 10.13 -4.85
CA ILE A 46 2.18 8.99 -3.95
C ILE A 46 0.71 8.66 -3.73
N TRP A 47 -0.21 9.62 -3.86
CA TRP A 47 -1.64 9.28 -3.81
C TRP A 47 -2.03 8.46 -5.03
N GLU A 48 -1.48 8.77 -6.21
CA GLU A 48 -1.70 7.97 -7.41
C GLU A 48 -1.22 6.52 -7.28
N ALA A 49 -0.06 6.33 -6.66
CA ALA A 49 0.53 5.01 -6.43
C ALA A 49 -0.24 4.21 -5.36
N GLU A 50 -0.53 4.83 -4.22
CA GLU A 50 -1.01 4.12 -3.01
C GLU A 50 -2.52 4.18 -2.79
N GLY A 51 -3.17 5.29 -3.16
CA GLY A 51 -4.51 5.61 -2.69
C GLY A 51 -5.56 5.76 -3.78
N LYS A 52 -5.18 6.18 -5.00
CA LYS A 52 -6.13 6.57 -6.05
C LYS A 52 -6.97 5.42 -6.57
N THR A 53 -6.48 4.19 -6.48
CA THR A 53 -7.19 2.99 -6.94
C THR A 53 -7.30 1.90 -5.87
N ASP A 54 -6.75 2.10 -4.67
CA ASP A 54 -6.84 1.13 -3.58
C ASP A 54 -8.09 1.36 -2.73
N HIS A 55 -9.08 0.50 -2.94
CA HIS A 55 -10.31 0.53 -2.16
C HIS A 55 -10.11 0.18 -0.68
N TYR A 56 -9.03 -0.49 -0.26
CA TYR A 56 -8.73 -0.75 1.14
C TYR A 56 -8.31 0.55 1.85
N VAL A 57 -7.52 1.39 1.19
CA VAL A 57 -7.21 2.76 1.66
C VAL A 57 -8.51 3.55 1.81
N TRP A 58 -9.40 3.51 0.82
CA TRP A 58 -10.70 4.20 0.89
C TRP A 58 -11.54 3.71 2.07
N GLU A 59 -11.64 2.39 2.28
CA GLU A 59 -12.39 1.81 3.39
C GLU A 59 -11.87 2.29 4.74
N ILE A 60 -10.55 2.34 4.94
CA ILE A 60 -9.94 2.82 6.17
C ILE A 60 -10.21 4.31 6.38
N MET A 61 -10.00 5.14 5.35
CA MET A 61 -10.28 6.57 5.43
C MET A 61 -11.76 6.83 5.79
N ARG A 62 -12.71 6.10 5.19
CA ARG A 62 -14.14 6.17 5.53
C ARG A 62 -14.41 5.73 6.96
N ARG A 63 -13.82 4.62 7.42
CA ARG A 63 -13.99 4.12 8.81
C ARG A 63 -13.47 5.12 9.85
N LEU A 64 -12.48 5.92 9.49
CA LEU A 64 -11.90 6.95 10.35
C LEU A 64 -12.54 8.34 10.15
N GLY A 65 -13.65 8.41 9.42
CA GLY A 65 -14.47 9.61 9.29
C GLY A 65 -13.89 10.68 8.35
N VAL A 66 -12.98 10.31 7.45
CA VAL A 66 -12.49 11.23 6.41
C VAL A 66 -13.63 11.51 5.41
N PRO A 67 -13.94 12.78 5.09
CA PRO A 67 -14.94 13.13 4.09
C PRO A 67 -14.62 12.54 2.70
N GLU A 68 -15.65 12.10 1.96
CA GLU A 68 -15.48 11.46 0.64
C GLU A 68 -14.80 12.38 -0.39
N ASP A 69 -14.92 13.70 -0.23
CA ASP A 69 -14.20 14.70 -1.05
C ASP A 69 -12.68 14.48 -1.03
N LEU A 70 -12.15 14.00 0.10
CA LEU A 70 -10.74 13.68 0.34
C LEU A 70 -10.40 12.20 0.09
N ILE A 71 -11.30 11.44 -0.54
CA ILE A 71 -11.09 10.02 -0.89
C ILE A 71 -11.27 9.85 -2.41
N THR A 72 -12.51 9.69 -2.88
CA THR A 72 -12.81 9.56 -4.32
C THR A 72 -13.36 10.84 -4.95
N GLY A 73 -13.63 11.88 -4.15
CA GLY A 73 -14.17 13.16 -4.62
C GLY A 73 -13.14 14.12 -5.22
N PRO A 74 -13.48 15.41 -5.32
CA PRO A 74 -12.80 16.36 -6.20
C PRO A 74 -11.52 17.00 -5.62
N ALA A 75 -11.14 16.70 -4.38
CA ALA A 75 -9.92 17.25 -3.80
C ALA A 75 -8.67 16.85 -4.61
N SER A 76 -7.63 17.67 -4.53
CA SER A 76 -6.34 17.35 -5.16
C SER A 76 -5.70 16.10 -4.54
N ASN A 77 -4.88 15.40 -5.31
CA ASN A 77 -4.12 14.24 -4.82
C ASN A 77 -3.29 14.58 -3.57
N GLN A 78 -2.72 15.78 -3.52
CA GLN A 78 -1.98 16.27 -2.35
C GLN A 78 -2.88 16.39 -1.11
N GLU A 79 -4.09 16.94 -1.25
CA GLU A 79 -5.04 17.03 -0.13
C GLU A 79 -5.49 15.66 0.36
N LYS A 80 -5.71 14.71 -0.57
CA LYS A 80 -6.06 13.32 -0.25
C LYS A 80 -4.93 12.60 0.47
N TRP A 81 -3.68 12.74 0.00
CA TRP A 81 -2.49 12.21 0.66
C TRP A 81 -2.33 12.78 2.08
N LEU A 82 -2.46 14.10 2.25
CA LEU A 82 -2.36 14.72 3.56
C LEU A 82 -3.50 14.30 4.49
N ALA A 83 -4.69 14.03 3.96
CA ALA A 83 -5.80 13.48 4.73
C ALA A 83 -5.51 12.04 5.20
N LEU A 84 -5.00 11.18 4.31
CA LEU A 84 -4.55 9.84 4.65
C LEU A 84 -3.44 9.89 5.72
N GLY A 85 -2.40 10.70 5.51
CA GLY A 85 -1.28 10.85 6.43
C GLY A 85 -1.67 11.29 7.85
N LYS A 86 -2.71 12.13 7.98
CA LYS A 86 -3.24 12.56 9.30
C LYS A 86 -3.86 11.40 10.09
N ILE A 87 -4.53 10.48 9.41
CA ILE A 87 -5.20 9.34 10.05
C ILE A 87 -4.34 8.07 10.06
N PHE A 88 -3.24 8.04 9.32
CA PHE A 88 -2.42 6.86 9.12
C PHE A 88 -1.89 6.21 10.40
N PRO A 89 -1.47 6.96 11.45
CA PRO A 89 -1.06 6.36 12.71
C PRO A 89 -2.15 5.50 13.38
N MET A 90 -3.43 5.82 13.14
CA MET A 90 -4.56 5.04 13.67
C MET A 90 -4.79 3.73 12.90
N CYS A 91 -4.12 3.54 11.76
CA CYS A 91 -4.22 2.34 10.94
C CYS A 91 -3.27 1.23 11.41
N ALA A 92 -2.41 1.50 12.41
CA ALA A 92 -1.47 0.52 12.95
C ALA A 92 -2.18 -0.78 13.37
N GLY A 93 -1.69 -1.92 12.87
CA GLY A 93 -2.30 -3.24 13.04
C GLY A 93 -3.24 -3.65 11.89
N ASN A 94 -3.55 -2.76 10.95
CA ASN A 94 -4.15 -3.11 9.66
C ASN A 94 -3.04 -3.36 8.62
N PRO A 95 -3.14 -4.39 7.75
CA PRO A 95 -2.14 -4.66 6.71
C PRO A 95 -1.82 -3.47 5.79
N VAL A 96 -2.78 -2.59 5.48
CA VAL A 96 -2.52 -1.39 4.66
C VAL A 96 -1.48 -0.48 5.29
N TYR A 97 -1.42 -0.41 6.62
CA TYR A 97 -0.37 0.35 7.30
C TYR A 97 1.01 -0.22 7.00
N ASP A 98 1.13 -1.54 6.95
CA ASP A 98 2.40 -2.22 6.73
C ASP A 98 2.79 -2.20 5.25
N TRP A 99 1.84 -2.41 4.33
CA TRP A 99 2.09 -2.38 2.88
C TRP A 99 2.62 -1.03 2.40
N ILE A 100 1.96 0.08 2.73
CA ILE A 100 2.38 1.43 2.30
C ILE A 100 3.74 1.85 2.90
N HIS A 101 4.18 1.26 4.02
CA HIS A 101 5.53 1.51 4.56
C HIS A 101 6.61 0.59 3.98
N LEU A 102 6.23 -0.52 3.35
CA LEU A 102 7.14 -1.45 2.69
C LEU A 102 7.48 -1.01 1.27
N ASP A 103 6.53 -0.32 0.60
CA ASP A 103 6.70 0.32 -0.70
C ASP A 103 7.58 1.59 -0.63
#